data_AF-A0A971BIW6-F1
#
_entry.id   AF-A0A971BIW6-F1
#
_cell.length_a   1.000
_cell.length_b   1.000
_cell.length_c   1.000
_cell.angle_alpha   90.00
_cell.angle_beta   90.00
_cell.angle_gamma   90.00
#
_symmetry.space_group_name_H-M   'P 1'
#
loop_
_entity.id
_entity.type
_entity.pdbx_description
1 polymer ?
#
loop_
_entity_poly.entity_id
_entity_poly.type
_entity_poly.pdbx_seq_one_letter_code
_entity_poly.pdbx_strand_id
1 'polypeptide(L)'
;MDMTTMQSIDYFKASNWPVDLKGRPVPRTKKEFPYNYDEFVVWKNPAYQPDGQYGTAYSDRMYQMDDNKYDVCSKKVWGKKVQAFFNCSPSEIKTFLAAYFEFPIILMAVLECCNHATGYPYWTFIYEKI
;
A
#
# COMPACT_ATOMS: atom_id res chain seq x y z
N MET A 1 -22.95 -0.75 -17.13
CA MET A 1 -22.22 -1.64 -16.20
C MET A 1 -23.05 -2.91 -16.11
N ASP A 2 -22.49 -4.07 -16.43
CA ASP A 2 -23.23 -5.33 -16.52
C ASP A 2 -23.62 -5.84 -15.11
N MET A 3 -24.83 -6.39 -14.95
CA MET A 3 -25.34 -6.92 -13.69
C MET A 3 -24.45 -8.05 -13.14
N THR A 4 -23.80 -8.81 -14.02
CA THR A 4 -22.87 -9.89 -13.65
C THR A 4 -21.61 -9.35 -12.96
N THR A 5 -21.11 -8.18 -13.38
CA THR A 5 -19.96 -7.53 -12.73
C THR A 5 -20.32 -7.02 -11.34
N MET A 6 -21.52 -6.47 -11.15
CA MET A 6 -21.96 -5.91 -9.86
C MET A 6 -22.15 -6.99 -8.80
N GLN A 7 -22.80 -8.12 -9.13
CA GLN A 7 -22.95 -9.26 -8.21
C GLN A 7 -21.62 -9.87 -7.78
N SER A 8 -20.64 -9.93 -8.69
CA SER A 8 -19.31 -10.44 -8.35
C SER A 8 -18.62 -9.53 -7.33
N ILE A 9 -18.59 -8.22 -7.54
CA ILE A 9 -17.92 -7.26 -6.64
C ILE A 9 -18.52 -7.31 -5.23
N ASP A 10 -19.83 -7.39 -5.09
CA ASP A 10 -20.49 -7.44 -3.78
C ASP A 10 -20.23 -8.76 -3.04
N TYR A 11 -20.17 -9.89 -3.75
CA TYR A 11 -19.74 -11.17 -3.18
C TYR A 11 -18.31 -11.09 -2.61
N PHE A 12 -17.38 -10.51 -3.37
CA PHE A 12 -15.97 -10.42 -2.96
C PHE A 12 -15.75 -9.49 -1.77
N LYS A 13 -16.54 -8.41 -1.66
CA LYS A 13 -16.56 -7.57 -0.45
C LYS A 13 -17.08 -8.36 0.77
N ALA A 14 -18.13 -9.16 0.60
CA ALA A 14 -18.67 -9.98 1.68
C ALA A 14 -17.75 -11.15 2.08
N SER A 15 -16.93 -11.64 1.15
CA SER A 15 -16.01 -12.76 1.37
C SER A 15 -14.61 -12.36 1.85
N ASN A 16 -14.37 -11.07 2.17
CA ASN A 16 -13.04 -10.54 2.48
C ASN A 16 -11.97 -10.84 1.42
N TRP A 17 -12.37 -10.94 0.15
CA TRP A 17 -11.42 -11.17 -0.93
C TRP A 17 -10.58 -9.91 -1.17
N PRO A 18 -9.25 -10.01 -1.39
CA PRO A 18 -8.43 -8.83 -1.62
C PRO A 18 -8.84 -8.11 -2.91
N VAL A 19 -8.87 -6.78 -2.87
CA VAL A 19 -9.29 -5.94 -4.01
C VAL A 19 -8.21 -4.94 -4.40
N ASP A 20 -8.22 -4.55 -5.68
CA ASP A 20 -7.40 -3.46 -6.20
C ASP A 20 -7.94 -2.07 -5.77
N LEU A 21 -7.26 -0.99 -6.17
CA LEU A 21 -7.69 0.38 -5.85
C LEU A 21 -9.09 0.74 -6.35
N LYS A 22 -9.52 0.11 -7.45
CA LYS A 22 -10.86 0.29 -8.06
C LYS A 22 -11.92 -0.57 -7.36
N GLY A 23 -11.54 -1.33 -6.33
CA GLY A 23 -12.44 -2.23 -5.61
C GLY A 23 -12.77 -3.49 -6.38
N ARG A 24 -11.98 -3.83 -7.41
CA ARG A 24 -12.14 -5.06 -8.17
C ARG A 24 -11.35 -6.19 -7.49
N PRO A 25 -11.87 -7.41 -7.48
CA PRO A 25 -11.17 -8.57 -6.94
C PRO A 25 -9.84 -8.79 -7.64
N VAL A 26 -8.80 -9.11 -6.88
CA VAL A 26 -7.52 -9.49 -7.49
C VAL A 26 -7.56 -10.95 -7.97
N PRO A 27 -7.13 -11.25 -9.21
CA PRO A 27 -7.09 -12.62 -9.73
C PRO A 27 -6.15 -13.54 -8.96
N ARG A 28 -4.94 -13.06 -8.64
CA ARG A 28 -3.92 -13.85 -7.93
C ARG A 28 -3.81 -13.39 -6.50
N THR A 29 -4.41 -14.14 -5.58
CA THR A 29 -4.31 -13.85 -4.15
C THR A 29 -2.97 -14.32 -3.57
N LYS A 30 -2.49 -13.66 -2.50
CA LYS A 30 -1.29 -14.10 -1.77
C LYS A 30 -1.41 -15.51 -1.18
N LYS A 31 -2.63 -15.96 -0.87
CA LYS A 31 -2.88 -17.30 -0.34
C LYS A 31 -2.60 -18.38 -1.38
N GLU A 32 -3.00 -18.15 -2.63
CA GLU A 32 -2.88 -19.12 -3.72
C GLU A 32 -1.57 -18.94 -4.51
N PHE A 33 -1.06 -17.71 -4.59
CA PHE A 33 0.12 -17.32 -5.36
C PHE A 33 1.12 -16.55 -4.47
N PRO A 34 1.68 -17.14 -3.41
CA PRO A 34 2.46 -16.42 -2.38
C PRO A 34 3.68 -15.66 -2.88
N TYR A 35 4.23 -16.03 -4.04
CA TYR A 35 5.41 -15.42 -4.66
C TYR A 35 5.10 -14.70 -5.98
N ASN A 36 3.82 -14.57 -6.34
CA ASN A 36 3.40 -14.02 -7.63
C ASN A 36 1.95 -13.47 -7.60
N TYR A 37 1.54 -12.91 -6.48
CA TYR A 37 0.20 -12.35 -6.29
C TYR A 37 0.09 -10.94 -6.89
N ASP A 38 -1.14 -10.56 -7.23
CA ASP A 38 -1.45 -9.20 -7.70
C ASP A 38 -1.55 -8.24 -6.52
N GLU A 39 -1.24 -6.97 -6.73
CA GLU A 39 -1.32 -5.96 -5.69
C GLU A 39 -2.74 -5.77 -5.18
N PHE A 40 -2.88 -5.62 -3.87
CA PHE A 40 -4.17 -5.41 -3.22
C PHE A 40 -4.11 -4.28 -2.20
N VAL A 41 -5.25 -3.63 -2.00
CA VAL A 41 -5.41 -2.54 -1.05
C VAL A 41 -5.40 -3.09 0.37
N VAL A 42 -4.47 -2.59 1.18
CA VAL A 42 -4.40 -2.83 2.63
C VAL A 42 -5.25 -1.78 3.36
N TRP A 43 -5.18 -0.54 2.90
CA TRP A 43 -5.95 0.56 3.46
C TRP A 43 -6.21 1.63 2.40
N LYS A 44 -7.36 2.29 2.47
CA LYS A 44 -7.73 3.40 1.57
C LYS A 44 -8.40 4.52 2.36
N ASN A 45 -7.94 5.74 2.14
CA ASN A 45 -8.54 6.94 2.68
C ASN A 45 -9.93 7.15 2.04
N PRO A 46 -11.00 7.44 2.81
CA PRO A 46 -12.31 7.76 2.25
C PRO A 46 -12.30 8.94 1.27
N ALA A 47 -11.34 9.86 1.40
CA ALA A 47 -11.18 10.99 0.48
C ALA A 47 -10.48 10.64 -0.84
N TYR A 48 -10.01 9.40 -1.03
CA TYR A 48 -9.36 8.96 -2.27
C TYR A 48 -10.30 9.09 -3.47
N GLN A 49 -9.82 9.80 -4.50
CA GLN A 49 -10.49 9.93 -5.79
C GLN A 49 -9.68 9.21 -6.87
N PRO A 50 -10.28 8.36 -7.71
CA PRO A 50 -9.54 7.63 -8.75
C PRO A 50 -8.76 8.51 -9.75
N ASP A 51 -9.18 9.76 -9.92
CA ASP A 51 -8.61 10.78 -10.82
C ASP A 51 -7.81 11.87 -10.08
N GLY A 52 -7.56 11.69 -8.78
CA GLY A 52 -6.75 12.62 -8.00
C GLY A 52 -5.28 12.64 -8.42
N GLN A 53 -4.64 13.80 -8.27
CA GLN A 53 -3.20 13.95 -8.51
C GLN A 53 -2.42 13.57 -7.25
N TYR A 54 -1.81 12.39 -7.27
CA TYR A 54 -1.10 11.85 -6.12
C TYR A 54 0.37 11.54 -6.42
N GLY A 55 1.20 11.70 -5.40
CA GLY A 55 2.52 11.08 -5.35
C GLY A 55 2.41 9.58 -5.06
N THR A 56 3.39 8.83 -5.55
CA THR A 56 3.52 7.38 -5.28
C THR A 56 4.91 7.10 -4.74
N ALA A 57 4.99 6.36 -3.64
CA ALA A 57 6.23 5.87 -3.05
C ALA A 57 6.21 4.35 -2.92
N TYR A 58 7.36 3.73 -3.08
CA TYR A 58 7.53 2.28 -2.97
C TYR A 58 8.54 1.99 -1.86
N SER A 59 8.16 1.16 -0.88
CA SER A 59 8.96 0.92 0.33
C SER A 59 10.37 0.40 0.01
N ASP A 60 10.48 -0.49 -0.98
CA ASP A 60 11.75 -1.07 -1.44
C ASP A 60 12.63 -0.02 -2.13
N ARG A 61 12.06 0.87 -2.94
CA ARG A 61 12.78 1.95 -3.61
C ARG A 61 13.25 3.01 -2.63
N MET A 62 12.41 3.39 -1.65
CA MET A 62 12.82 4.30 -0.59
C MET A 62 14.02 3.75 0.19
N TYR A 63 13.98 2.45 0.52
CA TYR A 63 15.09 1.77 1.18
C TYR A 63 16.36 1.74 0.31
N GLN A 64 16.24 1.45 -0.99
CA GLN A 64 17.38 1.39 -1.92
C GLN A 64 18.03 2.76 -2.16
N MET A 65 17.23 3.84 -2.20
CA MET A 65 17.73 5.18 -2.50
C MET A 65 18.51 5.79 -1.32
N ASP A 66 18.04 5.60 -0.09
CA ASP A 66 18.70 6.12 1.10
C ASP A 66 18.36 5.26 2.34
N ASP A 67 19.15 4.22 2.56
CA ASP A 67 18.96 3.29 3.69
C ASP A 67 19.14 3.99 5.04
N ASN A 68 20.09 4.93 5.15
CA ASN A 68 20.36 5.62 6.40
C ASN A 68 19.18 6.51 6.79
N LYS A 69 18.67 7.30 5.84
CA LYS A 69 17.46 8.11 6.07
C LYS A 69 16.27 7.23 6.40
N TYR A 70 16.09 6.13 5.66
CA TYR A 70 15.02 5.18 5.90
C TYR A 70 15.08 4.62 7.34
N ASP A 71 16.25 4.16 7.80
CA ASP A 71 16.45 3.60 9.13
C ASP A 71 16.22 4.65 10.25
N VAL A 72 16.74 5.86 10.08
CA VAL A 72 16.52 6.98 11.02
C VAL A 72 15.03 7.31 11.15
N CYS A 73 14.32 7.47 10.02
CA CYS A 73 12.88 7.74 10.02
C CYS A 73 12.08 6.57 10.62
N SER A 74 12.47 5.34 10.31
CA SER A 74 11.81 4.13 10.81
C SER A 74 11.96 4.00 12.33
N LYS A 75 13.17 4.19 12.86
CA LYS A 75 13.43 4.19 14.31
C LYS A 75 12.71 5.32 15.04
N LYS A 76 12.55 6.48 14.42
CA LYS A 76 11.80 7.61 15.00
C LYS A 76 10.32 7.27 15.23
N VAL A 77 9.71 6.49 14.34
CA VAL A 77 8.28 6.16 14.43
C VAL A 77 8.03 4.86 15.20
N TRP A 78 8.83 3.81 14.94
CA TRP A 78 8.58 2.47 15.48
C TRP A 78 9.64 1.96 16.46
N GLY A 79 10.68 2.76 16.76
CA GLY A 79 11.79 2.35 17.63
C GLY A 79 12.72 1.30 17.03
N LYS A 80 12.47 0.86 15.78
CA LYS A 80 13.23 -0.16 15.07
C LYS A 80 13.14 0.05 13.56
N LYS A 81 14.01 -0.63 12.81
CA LYS A 81 13.93 -0.70 11.34
C LYS A 81 12.73 -1.56 10.93
N VAL A 82 11.87 -1.00 10.09
CA VAL A 82 10.66 -1.65 9.56
C VAL A 82 10.74 -1.70 8.04
N GLN A 83 10.84 -2.90 7.49
CA GLN A 83 10.77 -3.13 6.03
C GLN A 83 9.43 -3.76 5.60
N ALA A 84 8.65 -4.24 6.56
CA ALA A 84 7.34 -4.84 6.33
C ALA A 84 6.25 -4.10 7.09
N PHE A 85 5.18 -3.70 6.40
CA PHE A 85 4.16 -2.78 6.92
C PHE A 85 2.84 -3.47 7.31
N PHE A 86 2.83 -4.80 7.47
CA PHE A 86 1.64 -5.58 7.80
C PHE A 86 0.85 -5.08 9.02
N ASN A 87 1.57 -4.58 10.04
CA ASN A 87 1.00 -4.15 11.32
C ASN A 87 1.21 -2.65 11.58
N CYS A 88 1.54 -1.88 10.55
CA CYS A 88 1.73 -0.44 10.69
C CYS A 88 0.41 0.27 10.44
N SER A 89 -0.02 1.10 11.38
CA SER A 89 -1.24 1.88 11.21
C SER A 89 -1.06 2.98 10.13
N PRO A 90 -2.13 3.40 9.45
CA PRO A 90 -2.06 4.48 8.46
C PRO A 90 -1.48 5.80 9.02
N SER A 91 -1.73 6.11 10.30
CA SER A 91 -1.18 7.30 10.96
C SER A 91 0.33 7.23 11.18
N GLU A 92 0.85 6.05 11.55
CA GLU A 92 2.29 5.82 11.67
C GLU A 92 2.97 5.88 10.30
N ILE A 93 2.37 5.24 9.28
CA ILE A 93 2.87 5.31 7.89
C ILE A 93 2.91 6.76 7.41
N LYS A 94 1.85 7.53 7.64
CA LYS A 94 1.83 8.97 7.33
C LYS A 94 2.98 9.71 8.00
N THR A 95 3.20 9.47 9.29
CA THR A 95 4.28 10.12 10.08
C THR A 95 5.66 9.75 9.54
N PHE A 96 5.86 8.49 9.19
CA PHE A 96 7.10 8.01 8.59
C PHE A 96 7.37 8.66 7.24
N LEU A 97 6.39 8.67 6.34
CA LEU A 97 6.54 9.27 5.01
C LEU A 97 6.77 10.78 5.09
N ALA A 98 6.05 11.49 5.96
CA ALA A 98 6.29 12.92 6.18
C ALA A 98 7.71 13.20 6.70
N ALA A 99 8.23 12.33 7.58
CA ALA A 99 9.61 12.43 8.06
C ALA A 99 10.63 12.11 6.96
N TYR A 100 10.38 11.10 6.12
CA TYR A 100 11.28 10.69 5.05
C TYR A 100 11.31 11.71 3.90
N PHE A 101 10.16 12.27 3.53
CA PHE A 101 10.06 13.23 2.45
C PHE A 101 10.28 14.68 2.86
N GLU A 102 10.32 14.97 4.17
CA GLU A 102 10.54 16.31 4.73
C GLU A 102 9.48 17.33 4.30
N PHE A 103 8.27 16.86 4.01
CA PHE A 103 7.08 17.69 3.82
C PHE A 103 5.84 17.01 4.37
N PRO A 104 4.83 17.77 4.79
CA PRO A 104 3.56 17.22 5.24
C PRO A 104 2.86 16.46 4.10
N ILE A 105 2.27 15.31 4.45
CA ILE A 105 1.55 14.48 3.49
C ILE A 105 0.17 14.07 4.02
N ILE A 106 -0.76 13.82 3.10
CA ILE A 106 -1.98 13.06 3.37
C ILE A 106 -1.80 11.68 2.75
N LEU A 107 -1.93 10.63 3.56
CA LEU A 107 -1.90 9.26 3.04
C LEU A 107 -3.27 8.94 2.43
N MET A 108 -3.27 8.51 1.18
CA MET A 108 -4.48 8.29 0.38
C MET A 108 -4.76 6.79 0.18
N ALA A 109 -3.73 5.96 0.02
CA ALA A 109 -3.88 4.52 0.03
C ALA A 109 -2.57 3.81 0.39
N VAL A 110 -2.69 2.58 0.87
CA VAL A 110 -1.60 1.64 1.08
C VAL A 110 -1.95 0.35 0.35
N LEU A 111 -1.06 -0.10 -0.51
CA LEU A 111 -1.17 -1.38 -1.19
C LEU A 111 -0.01 -2.26 -0.78
N GLU A 112 -0.28 -3.56 -0.70
CA GLU A 112 0.76 -4.58 -0.68
C GLU A 112 0.93 -5.11 -2.09
N CYS A 113 2.18 -5.18 -2.53
CA CYS A 113 2.60 -5.65 -3.85
C CYS A 113 3.56 -6.83 -3.69
N CYS A 114 3.73 -7.61 -4.76
CA CYS A 114 4.70 -8.71 -4.82
C CYS A 114 5.84 -8.33 -5.75
N ASN A 115 7.08 -8.40 -5.28
CA ASN A 115 8.23 -8.32 -6.18
C ASN A 115 8.36 -9.66 -6.93
N HIS A 116 7.92 -9.71 -8.18
CA HIS A 116 7.90 -10.95 -8.98
C HIS A 116 9.27 -11.59 -9.20
N ALA A 117 10.38 -10.85 -9.03
CA ALA A 117 11.72 -11.42 -9.16
C ALA A 117 12.16 -12.19 -7.90
N THR A 118 11.62 -11.83 -6.72
CA THR A 118 12.07 -12.39 -5.43
C THR A 118 10.96 -13.06 -4.64
N GLY A 119 9.70 -12.83 -5.02
CA GLY A 119 8.50 -13.26 -4.28
C GLY A 119 8.24 -12.48 -2.99
N TYR A 120 9.10 -11.52 -2.62
CA TYR A 120 8.94 -10.77 -1.38
C TYR A 120 7.92 -9.63 -1.50
N PRO A 121 7.18 -9.35 -0.42
CA PRO A 121 6.26 -8.23 -0.37
C PRO A 121 7.00 -6.89 -0.34
N TYR A 122 6.43 -5.89 -1.01
CA TYR A 122 6.75 -4.48 -0.80
C TYR A 122 5.45 -3.67 -0.75
N TRP A 123 5.53 -2.43 -0.27
CA TRP A 123 4.36 -1.58 -0.10
C TRP A 123 4.42 -0.39 -1.03
N THR A 124 3.28 -0.08 -1.63
CA THR A 124 3.05 1.16 -2.37
C THR A 124 2.23 2.10 -1.51
N PHE A 125 2.71 3.33 -1.38
CA PHE A 125 2.05 4.40 -0.66
C PHE A 125 1.59 5.47 -1.64
N ILE A 126 0.28 5.68 -1.73
CA ILE A 126 -0.31 6.79 -2.49
C ILE A 126 -0.54 7.94 -1.53
N TYR A 127 -0.02 9.12 -1.85
CA TYR A 127 -0.08 10.29 -0.98
C TYR A 127 -0.34 11.58 -1.74
N GLU A 128 -0.91 12.56 -1.05
CA GLU A 128 -1.00 13.94 -1.49
C GLU A 128 0.04 14.77 -0.71
N LYS A 129 0.77 15.64 -1.41
CA LYS A 129 1.69 16.60 -0.78
C LYS A 129 0.90 17.84 -0.39
N ILE A 130 1.09 18.29 0.86
CA ILE A 130 0.51 19.54 1.37
C ILE A 130 1.53 20.67 1.24
#